data_AF-P85172-F1
#
_entry.id   AF-P85172-F1
#
_cell.length_a   1.000
_cell.length_b   1.000
_cell.length_c   1.000
_cell.angle_alpha   90.00
_cell.angle_beta   90.00
_cell.angle_gamma   90.00
#
_symmetry.space_group_name_H-M   'P 1'
#
loop_
_entity.id
_entity.type
_entity.pdbx_description
1 polymer ?
#
loop_
_entity_poly.entity_id
_entity_poly.type
_entity_poly.pdbx_seq_one_letter_code
_entity_poly.pdbx_strand_id
1 'polypeptide(L)' 'SLASKPCCDSCLCTRSIPPQCRCTDIGETCHSACKSCICTRSFPPQCRCSDITHFCYKPCTSS' A
#
# COMPACT_ATOMS: atom_id res chain seq x y z
N SER A 1 13.85 -15.85 -3.83
CA SER A 1 13.61 -14.85 -2.77
C SER A 1 12.19 -15.05 -2.27
N LEU A 2 11.96 -15.21 -0.97
CA LEU A 2 10.58 -15.09 -0.44
C LEU A 2 10.16 -13.63 -0.68
N ALA A 3 9.34 -13.39 -1.70
CA ALA A 3 8.69 -12.09 -1.82
C ALA A 3 7.84 -11.89 -0.56
N SER A 4 8.03 -10.78 0.15
CA SER A 4 7.17 -10.43 1.26
C SER A 4 5.72 -10.40 0.77
N LYS A 5 4.81 -10.99 1.53
CA LYS A 5 3.38 -10.95 1.21
C LYS A 5 2.93 -9.48 1.19
N PRO A 6 2.13 -9.04 0.19
CA PRO A 6 1.64 -7.68 0.20
C PRO A 6 0.73 -7.47 1.41
N CYS A 7 0.96 -6.35 2.09
CA CYS A 7 0.26 -5.97 3.30
C CYS A 7 0.00 -4.45 3.29
N CYS A 8 -0.93 -4.00 4.12
CA CYS A 8 -1.24 -2.60 4.33
C CYS A 8 -1.84 -2.41 5.74
N ASP A 9 -1.19 -1.61 6.59
CA ASP A 9 -1.65 -1.32 7.94
C ASP A 9 -2.73 -0.23 7.95
N SER A 10 -2.60 0.77 7.08
CA SER A 10 -3.56 1.87 6.93
C SER A 10 -4.20 1.87 5.54
N CYS A 11 -5.46 1.43 5.46
CA CYS A 11 -6.23 1.41 4.22
C CYS A 11 -7.48 2.29 4.33
N LEU A 12 -7.67 3.19 3.37
CA LEU A 12 -8.84 4.07 3.29
C LEU A 12 -9.68 3.75 2.05
N CYS A 13 -11.00 3.67 2.22
CA CYS A 13 -11.93 3.36 1.14
C CYS A 13 -13.06 4.40 1.02
N THR A 14 -13.52 4.65 -0.20
CA THR A 14 -14.80 5.35 -0.44
C THR A 14 -15.99 4.48 -0.03
N ARG A 15 -17.14 5.09 0.24
CA ARG A 15 -18.41 4.38 0.55
C ARG A 15 -19.23 4.00 -0.70
N SER A 16 -18.59 3.93 -1.87
CA SER A 16 -19.22 3.53 -3.14
C SER A 16 -19.33 2.01 -3.26
N ILE A 17 -20.05 1.53 -4.28
CA ILE A 17 -20.13 0.11 -4.63
C ILE A 17 -19.65 -0.07 -6.10
N PRO A 18 -18.48 -0.69 -6.35
CA PRO A 18 -17.53 -1.17 -5.36
C PRO A 18 -16.81 -0.02 -4.64
N PRO A 19 -16.23 -0.27 -3.45
CA PRO A 19 -15.39 0.73 -2.78
C PRO A 19 -14.13 0.97 -3.61
N GLN A 20 -13.61 2.19 -3.55
CA GLN A 20 -12.28 2.52 -4.06
C GLN A 20 -11.35 2.69 -2.87
N CYS A 21 -10.48 1.72 -2.67
CA CYS A 21 -9.56 1.60 -1.55
C CYS A 21 -8.14 1.97 -1.97
N ARG A 22 -7.39 2.60 -1.06
CA ARG A 22 -5.97 2.91 -1.23
C ARG A 22 -5.22 2.59 0.06
N CYS A 23 -4.04 2.00 -0.09
CA CYS A 23 -3.10 1.89 1.00
C CYS A 23 -2.43 3.26 1.23
N THR A 24 -2.41 3.72 2.47
CA THR A 24 -1.82 5.01 2.85
C THR A 24 -0.53 4.87 3.64
N ASP A 25 -0.01 3.64 3.77
CA ASP A 25 1.28 3.40 4.40
C ASP A 25 2.39 4.17 3.68
N ILE A 26 3.30 4.71 4.48
CA ILE A 26 4.52 5.36 4.01
C ILE A 26 5.70 4.56 4.54
N GLY A 27 6.60 4.18 3.65
CA GLY A 27 7.83 3.48 4.00
C GLY A 27 8.93 3.77 2.99
N GLU A 28 10.12 3.18 3.19
CA GLU A 28 11.22 3.34 2.23
C GLU A 28 10.96 2.64 0.88
N THR A 29 10.05 1.66 0.87
CA THR A 29 9.59 0.97 -0.35
C THR A 29 8.09 0.70 -0.26
N CYS A 30 7.44 0.45 -1.40
CA CYS A 30 6.06 -0.03 -1.44
C CYS A 30 5.99 -1.56 -1.31
N HIS A 31 4.83 -2.07 -0.88
CA HIS A 31 4.60 -3.52 -0.80
C HIS A 31 4.72 -4.21 -2.16
N SER A 32 5.05 -5.50 -2.16
CA SER A 32 5.42 -6.29 -3.35
C SER A 32 4.37 -6.33 -4.48
N ALA A 33 3.08 -6.16 -4.15
CA ALA A 33 2.00 -6.13 -5.14
C ALA A 33 1.67 -4.72 -5.67
N CYS A 34 2.35 -3.66 -5.21
CA CYS A 34 2.06 -2.30 -5.63
C CYS A 34 2.55 -2.09 -7.07
N LYS A 35 1.64 -1.74 -7.98
CA LYS A 35 1.95 -1.49 -9.39
C LYS A 35 2.48 -0.09 -9.61
N SER A 36 1.98 0.89 -8.85
CA SER A 36 2.37 2.29 -8.96
C SER A 36 2.86 2.84 -7.62
N CYS A 37 4.17 2.70 -7.40
CA CYS A 37 4.86 3.23 -6.23
C CYS A 37 5.40 4.64 -6.49
N ILE A 38 5.02 5.61 -5.66
CA ILE A 38 5.46 7.01 -5.77
C ILE A 38 6.33 7.34 -4.57
N CYS A 39 7.53 7.87 -4.81
CA CYS A 39 8.51 8.20 -3.77
C CYS A 39 8.99 9.64 -3.84
N THR A 40 9.31 10.24 -2.68
CA THR A 40 10.03 11.51 -2.61
C THR A 40 11.48 11.35 -3.07
N ARG A 41 12.08 12.44 -3.58
CA ARG A 41 13.52 12.50 -3.90
C ARG A 41 14.34 12.93 -2.66
N SER A 42 14.19 12.18 -1.56
CA SER A 42 14.90 12.38 -0.29
C SER A 42 15.71 11.14 0.10
N PHE A 43 16.54 11.25 1.14
CA PHE A 43 17.24 10.11 1.72
C PHE A 43 16.93 10.02 3.23
N PRO A 44 16.22 8.97 3.71
CA PRO A 44 15.61 7.91 2.91
C PRO A 44 14.42 8.44 2.06
N PRO A 45 14.04 7.72 0.99
CA PRO A 45 12.84 8.02 0.24
C PRO A 45 11.60 7.73 1.11
N GLN A 46 10.56 8.54 0.94
CA GLN A 46 9.24 8.27 1.49
C GLN A 46 8.34 7.84 0.34
N CYS A 47 8.04 6.56 0.29
CA CYS A 47 7.27 5.91 -0.76
C CYS A 47 5.86 5.56 -0.28
N ARG A 48 4.87 5.70 -1.17
CA ARG A 48 3.49 5.24 -0.96
C ARG A 48 2.97 4.54 -2.20
N CYS A 49 2.10 3.56 -1.99
CA CYS A 49 1.39 2.92 -3.11
C CYS A 49 0.24 3.81 -3.57
N SER A 50 0.12 4.03 -4.88
CA SER A 50 -0.94 4.87 -5.47
C SER A 50 -2.03 4.07 -6.20
N ASP A 51 -1.93 2.75 -6.15
CA ASP A 51 -2.94 1.84 -6.69
C ASP A 51 -4.32 2.09 -6.05
N ILE A 52 -5.36 1.88 -6.85
CA ILE A 52 -6.75 1.83 -6.39
C ILE A 52 -7.23 0.39 -6.52
N THR A 53 -7.70 -0.17 -5.41
CA THR A 53 -8.25 -1.52 -5.34
C THR A 53 -9.71 -1.47 -4.87
N HIS A 54 -10.40 -2.60 -4.92
CA HIS A 54 -11.73 -2.76 -4.32
C HIS A 54 -11.69 -3.46 -2.95
N PHE A 55 -10.50 -3.60 -2.37
CA PHE A 55 -10.23 -4.31 -1.13
C PHE A 55 -9.03 -3.69 -0.40
N CYS A 56 -8.88 -4.00 0.89
CA CYS A 56 -7.67 -3.69 1.64
C CYS A 56 -6.79 -4.94 1.77
N TYR A 57 -5.47 -4.78 1.64
CA TYR A 57 -4.53 -5.83 2.02
C TYR A 57 -4.61 -6.09 3.53
N LYS A 58 -4.20 -7.27 3.98
CA LYS A 58 -4.10 -7.54 5.43
C LYS A 58 -3.02 -6.66 6.07
N PRO A 59 -3.13 -6.33 7.36
CA PRO A 59 -2.08 -5.62 8.09
C PRO A 59 -0.73 -6.35 7.99
N CYS A 60 0.36 -5.60 7.97
CA CYS A 60 1.72 -6.14 7.88
C CYS A 60 2.13 -6.91 9.13
N THR A 61 1.51 -6.58 10.27
CA THR A 61 1.74 -7.22 11.57
C THR A 61 0.70 -8.30 11.91
N SER A 62 -0.18 -8.67 10.98
CA SER A 62 -1.16 -9.73 11.26
C SER A 62 -0.47 -11.10 11.36
N SER A 63 -0.46 -11.69 12.56
CA SER A 63 0.00 -13.05 12.86
C SER A 63 -0.80 -14.12 12.14
#